data_AF-A0AA37KPS7-F1
#
_entry.id   AF-A0AA37KPS7-F1
#
_cell.length_a   1.000
_cell.length_b   1.000
_cell.length_c   1.000
_cell.angle_alpha   90.00
_cell.angle_beta   90.00
_cell.angle_gamma   90.00
#
_symmetry.space_group_name_H-M   'P 1'
#
loop_
_entity.id
_entity.type
_entity.pdbx_description
1 polymer ?
#
loop_
_entity_poly.entity_id
_entity_poly.type
_entity_poly.pdbx_seq_one_letter_code
_entity_poly.pdbx_strand_id
1 'polypeptide(L)'
;MQNKFPTIKDRILYLAEIKGFGKKNFCEKIGMSYGSFTGQAKNTPLNSNAIANILCIVPDVNLHWLLTGIGDAVIVEQELDSSSIRGENTAKDSMIAELMTIIRTQAETLLQQQNFINDHFMELHQKKISPPRVGVEYPDKEHIKE
;
A
#
# COMPACT_ATOMS: atom_id res chain seq x y z
N MET A 1 16.32 19.37 3.50
CA MET A 1 15.82 20.36 2.52
C MET A 1 14.73 21.17 3.19
N GLN A 2 14.81 22.50 3.22
CA GLN A 2 13.77 23.33 3.85
C GLN A 2 12.49 23.31 3.01
N ASN A 3 11.35 23.08 3.67
CA ASN A 3 10.04 23.16 3.03
C ASN A 3 9.76 24.62 2.62
N LYS A 4 9.72 24.90 1.31
CA LYS A 4 9.52 26.25 0.75
C LYS A 4 8.12 26.82 1.07
N PHE A 5 7.18 25.96 1.46
CA PHE A 5 5.79 26.32 1.76
C PHE A 5 5.38 25.70 3.12
N PRO A 6 5.65 26.39 4.23
CA PRO A 6 5.55 25.81 5.57
C PRO A 6 4.12 25.38 5.91
N THR A 7 3.10 26.13 5.49
CA THR A 7 1.71 25.81 5.76
C THR A 7 1.00 25.18 4.57
N ILE A 8 -0.07 24.41 4.84
CA ILE A 8 -0.95 23.89 3.79
C ILE A 8 -1.57 25.02 2.96
N LYS A 9 -1.83 26.18 3.57
CA LYS A 9 -2.39 27.34 2.89
C LYS A 9 -1.38 27.99 1.92
N ASP A 10 -0.10 28.03 2.28
CA ASP A 10 0.95 28.47 1.36
C ASP A 10 1.04 27.54 0.14
N ARG A 11 0.91 26.22 0.37
CA ARG A 11 0.92 25.22 -0.71
C ARG A 11 -0.29 25.35 -1.64
N ILE A 12 -1.47 25.64 -1.11
CA ILE A 12 -2.67 25.92 -1.91
C ILE A 12 -2.49 27.17 -2.78
N LEU A 13 -1.89 28.23 -2.23
CA LEU A 13 -1.61 29.44 -3.01
C LEU A 13 -0.58 29.19 -4.12
N TYR A 14 0.45 28.38 -3.85
CA TYR A 14 1.40 27.96 -4.88
C TYR A 14 0.73 27.09 -5.95
N LEU A 15 -0.14 26.17 -5.55
CA LEU A 15 -0.92 25.34 -6.48
C LEU A 15 -1.76 26.21 -7.44
N ALA A 16 -2.38 27.28 -6.92
CA ALA A 16 -3.13 28.24 -7.72
C ALA A 16 -2.27 28.98 -8.76
N GLU A 17 -1.01 29.29 -8.42
CA GLU A 17 -0.06 29.94 -9.32
C GLU A 17 0.36 28.99 -10.44
N ILE A 18 0.80 27.78 -10.12
CA ILE A 18 1.30 26.83 -11.13
C ILE A 18 0.19 26.33 -12.07
N LYS A 19 -1.07 26.35 -11.62
CA LYS A 19 -2.24 25.99 -12.45
C LYS A 19 -2.88 27.20 -13.15
N GLY A 20 -2.39 28.42 -12.92
CA GLY A 20 -2.88 29.62 -13.58
C GLY A 20 -4.28 30.10 -13.17
N PHE A 21 -4.80 29.67 -12.02
CA PHE A 21 -6.14 30.07 -11.57
C PHE A 21 -6.21 31.48 -10.98
N GLY A 22 -5.06 32.02 -10.53
CA GLY A 22 -5.00 33.23 -9.72
C GLY A 22 -5.46 32.95 -8.28
N LYS A 23 -4.69 33.45 -7.30
CA LYS A 23 -4.85 33.12 -5.88
C LYS A 23 -6.27 33.37 -5.34
N LYS A 24 -6.81 34.57 -5.56
CA LYS A 24 -8.13 34.96 -5.04
C LYS A 24 -9.25 34.08 -5.60
N ASN A 25 -9.28 33.91 -6.93
CA ASN A 25 -10.28 33.10 -7.62
C ASN A 25 -10.19 31.63 -7.18
N PHE A 26 -8.98 31.09 -7.04
CA PHE A 26 -8.81 29.72 -6.56
C PHE A 26 -9.33 29.52 -5.14
N CYS A 27 -9.02 30.44 -4.21
CA CYS A 27 -9.59 30.41 -2.85
C CYS A 27 -11.12 30.36 -2.89
N GLU A 28 -11.75 31.21 -3.69
CA GLU A 28 -13.21 31.26 -3.83
C GLU A 28 -13.77 29.95 -4.41
N LYS A 29 -13.13 29.38 -5.44
CA LYS A 29 -13.51 28.09 -6.04
C LYS A 29 -13.43 26.92 -5.06
N ILE A 30 -12.47 26.92 -4.15
CA ILE A 30 -12.36 25.88 -3.13
C ILE A 30 -13.30 26.13 -1.93
N GLY A 31 -14.15 27.16 -1.99
CA GLY A 31 -15.14 27.48 -0.97
C GLY A 31 -14.58 28.27 0.22
N MET A 32 -13.51 29.05 0.01
CA MET A 32 -12.88 29.84 1.06
C MET A 32 -12.62 31.29 0.63
N SER A 33 -12.60 32.22 1.58
CA SER A 33 -12.21 33.60 1.27
C SER A 33 -10.69 33.72 1.10
N TYR A 34 -10.22 34.64 0.25
CA TYR A 34 -8.78 34.96 0.17
C TYR A 34 -8.22 35.44 1.52
N GLY A 35 -9.01 36.16 2.32
CA GLY A 35 -8.64 36.60 3.66
C GLY A 35 -8.21 35.44 4.57
N SER A 36 -8.81 34.25 4.40
CA SER A 36 -8.48 33.03 5.15
C SER A 36 -7.06 32.49 4.89
N PHE A 37 -6.37 32.99 3.87
CA PHE A 37 -5.01 32.61 3.47
C PHE A 37 -3.95 33.68 3.78
N THR A 38 -4.33 34.76 4.46
CA THR A 38 -3.45 35.90 4.74
C THR A 38 -3.35 36.20 6.24
N GLY A 39 -2.35 37.00 6.63
CA GLY A 39 -2.15 37.42 8.02
C GLY A 39 -2.10 36.24 9.00
N GLN A 40 -2.78 36.37 10.14
CA GLN A 40 -2.87 35.32 11.15
C GLN A 40 -3.77 34.14 10.73
N ALA A 41 -4.74 34.38 9.84
CA ALA A 41 -5.66 33.34 9.37
C ALA A 41 -4.91 32.23 8.60
N LYS A 42 -3.75 32.52 8.01
CA LYS A 42 -2.93 31.50 7.32
C LYS A 42 -2.50 30.34 8.24
N ASN A 43 -2.45 30.56 9.55
CA ASN A 43 -2.02 29.56 10.52
C ASN A 43 -3.19 28.72 11.06
N THR A 44 -4.43 29.05 10.70
CA THR A 44 -5.60 28.28 11.13
C THR A 44 -5.79 27.02 10.27
N PRO A 45 -6.46 25.98 10.79
CA PRO A 45 -6.73 24.76 10.04
C PRO A 45 -7.46 25.02 8.71
N LEU A 46 -7.22 24.14 7.75
CA LEU A 46 -8.00 24.06 6.52
C LEU A 46 -9.24 23.22 6.79
N ASN A 47 -10.40 23.62 6.24
CA ASN A 47 -11.61 22.79 6.34
C ASN A 47 -11.57 21.63 5.32
N SER A 48 -12.30 20.54 5.61
CA SER A 48 -12.32 19.33 4.77
C SER A 48 -12.94 19.57 3.39
N ASN A 49 -13.96 20.41 3.30
CA ASN A 49 -14.61 20.73 2.01
C ASN A 49 -13.63 21.38 1.04
N ALA A 50 -12.70 22.21 1.52
CA ALA A 50 -11.67 22.81 0.68
C ALA A 50 -10.77 21.74 0.06
N ILE A 51 -10.41 20.69 0.81
CA ILE A 51 -9.61 19.57 0.27
C ILE A 51 -10.39 18.83 -0.82
N ALA A 52 -11.65 18.50 -0.55
CA ALA A 52 -12.51 17.84 -1.54
C ALA A 52 -12.63 18.67 -2.82
N ASN A 53 -12.86 19.99 -2.70
CA ASN A 53 -12.95 20.89 -3.85
C ASN A 53 -11.63 20.99 -4.61
N ILE A 54 -10.47 21.01 -3.92
CA ILE A 54 -9.15 21.00 -4.56
C ILE A 54 -9.00 19.74 -5.43
N LEU A 55 -9.36 18.56 -4.92
CA LEU A 55 -9.28 17.30 -5.67
C LEU A 55 -10.20 17.30 -6.91
N CYS A 56 -11.36 17.97 -6.85
CA CYS A 56 -12.24 18.14 -7.99
C CYS A 56 -11.70 19.11 -9.04
N ILE A 57 -11.02 20.18 -8.64
CA ILE A 57 -10.52 21.23 -9.54
C ILE A 57 -9.15 20.88 -10.13
N VAL A 58 -8.32 20.19 -9.35
CA VAL A 58 -6.94 19.83 -9.68
C VAL A 58 -6.77 18.33 -9.45
N PRO A 59 -7.28 17.48 -10.36
CA PRO A 59 -7.31 16.03 -10.16
C PRO A 59 -5.91 15.41 -10.10
N ASP A 60 -4.91 16.08 -10.68
CA ASP A 60 -3.51 15.67 -10.69
C ASP A 60 -2.71 16.22 -9.48
N VAL A 61 -3.36 16.82 -8.48
CA VAL A 61 -2.66 17.29 -7.27
C VAL A 61 -2.08 16.12 -6.48
N ASN A 62 -0.82 16.24 -6.04
CA ASN A 62 -0.24 15.30 -5.10
C ASN A 62 -0.74 15.60 -3.68
N LEU A 63 -1.65 14.75 -3.17
CA LEU A 63 -2.21 14.93 -1.83
C LEU A 63 -1.16 14.78 -0.72
N HIS A 64 -0.14 13.92 -0.90
CA HIS A 64 0.94 13.80 0.06
C HIS A 64 1.70 15.13 0.18
N TRP A 65 2.12 15.70 -0.95
CA TRP A 65 2.77 17.01 -0.96
C TRP A 65 1.87 18.10 -0.39
N LEU A 66 0.57 18.11 -0.70
CA LEU A 66 -0.35 19.11 -0.17
C LEU A 66 -0.39 19.08 1.37
N LEU A 67 -0.36 17.89 1.97
CA LEU A 67 -0.43 17.72 3.43
C LEU A 67 0.92 17.94 4.11
N THR A 68 2.00 17.39 3.56
CA THR A 68 3.33 17.34 4.22
C THR A 68 4.30 18.41 3.71
N GLY A 69 4.08 18.91 2.50
CA GLY A 69 5.03 19.74 1.75
C GLY A 69 6.24 18.98 1.21
N ILE A 70 6.19 17.65 1.19
CA ILE A 70 7.26 16.77 0.71
C ILE A 70 6.92 16.24 -0.68
N GLY A 71 7.88 16.30 -1.60
CA GLY A 71 7.72 15.83 -2.99
C GLY A 71 7.25 16.91 -3.95
N ASP A 72 6.72 16.47 -5.09
CA ASP A 72 6.22 17.36 -6.15
C ASP A 72 4.74 17.72 -5.95
N ALA A 73 4.37 18.93 -6.36
CA ALA A 73 3.02 19.47 -6.16
C ALA A 73 1.94 18.79 -7.00
N VAL A 74 2.34 18.25 -8.14
CA VAL A 74 1.46 17.64 -9.12
C VAL A 74 2.02 16.26 -9.43
N ILE A 75 1.15 15.27 -9.47
CA ILE A 75 1.48 13.94 -9.96
C ILE A 75 1.60 14.08 -11.47
N VAL A 76 2.83 14.03 -11.97
CA VAL A 76 3.01 13.75 -13.38
C VAL A 76 2.56 12.31 -13.55
N GLU A 77 1.48 12.08 -14.30
CA GLU A 77 1.29 10.79 -14.93
C GLU A 77 2.50 10.60 -15.83
N GLN A 78 3.59 10.05 -15.27
CA GLN A 78 4.46 9.24 -16.07
C GLN A 78 3.49 8.22 -16.64
N GLU A 79 3.35 8.19 -17.97
CA GLU A 79 2.95 6.95 -18.63
C GLU A 79 3.75 5.89 -17.91
N LEU A 80 3.07 5.12 -17.06
CA LEU A 80 3.71 4.05 -16.33
C LEU A 80 4.13 3.14 -17.46
N ASP A 81 5.39 3.27 -17.88
CA ASP A 81 6.07 2.35 -18.75
C ASP A 81 5.92 1.02 -18.04
N SER A 82 4.86 0.33 -18.42
CA SER A 82 4.29 -0.76 -17.65
C SER A 82 5.26 -1.93 -17.68
N SER A 83 6.29 -1.84 -18.53
CA SER A 83 7.45 -2.70 -18.64
C SER A 83 8.24 -2.84 -17.33
N SER A 84 8.45 -1.77 -16.55
CA SER A 84 9.36 -1.85 -15.39
C SER A 84 8.70 -2.45 -14.15
N ILE A 85 7.39 -2.22 -13.94
CA ILE A 85 6.63 -2.85 -12.84
C ILE A 85 6.16 -4.27 -13.24
N ARG A 86 5.86 -4.50 -14.52
CA ARG A 86 5.43 -5.82 -15.01
C ARG A 86 6.59 -6.82 -15.05
N GLY A 87 7.83 -6.40 -15.33
CA GLY A 87 9.00 -7.30 -15.30
C GLY A 87 9.26 -7.91 -13.92
N GLU A 88 9.22 -7.10 -12.86
CA GLU A 88 9.43 -7.60 -11.49
C GLU A 88 8.24 -8.40 -10.96
N ASN A 89 7.00 -7.95 -11.24
CA ASN A 89 5.81 -8.67 -10.79
C ASN A 89 5.66 -10.00 -11.53
N THR A 90 5.93 -10.07 -12.84
CA THR A 90 5.91 -11.34 -13.59
C THR A 90 6.98 -12.32 -13.11
N ALA A 91 8.18 -11.85 -12.76
CA ALA A 91 9.22 -12.72 -12.19
C ALA A 91 8.83 -13.25 -10.80
N LYS A 92 8.28 -12.40 -9.93
CA LYS A 92 7.78 -12.80 -8.61
C LYS A 92 6.59 -13.76 -8.73
N ASP A 93 5.65 -13.49 -9.64
CA ASP A 93 4.49 -14.34 -9.92
C ASP A 93 4.90 -15.70 -10.49
N SER A 94 5.89 -15.72 -11.39
CA SER A 94 6.48 -16.95 -11.94
C SER A 94 7.17 -17.77 -10.84
N MET A 95 7.93 -17.11 -9.96
CA MET A 95 8.58 -17.78 -8.83
C MET A 95 7.55 -18.34 -7.84
N ILE A 96 6.47 -17.60 -7.55
CA ILE A 96 5.36 -18.08 -6.71
C ILE A 96 4.70 -19.31 -7.34
N ALA A 97 4.45 -19.30 -8.65
CA ALA A 97 3.84 -20.44 -9.35
C ALA A 97 4.71 -21.70 -9.30
N GLU A 98 6.03 -21.54 -9.45
CA GLU A 98 6.99 -22.64 -9.33
C GLU A 98 7.03 -23.20 -7.90
N LEU A 99 7.14 -22.32 -6.89
CA LEU A 99 7.09 -22.70 -5.48
C LEU A 99 5.80 -23.47 -5.13
N MET A 100 4.64 -23.00 -5.62
CA MET A 100 3.36 -23.68 -5.42
C MET A 100 3.33 -25.07 -6.05
N THR A 101 3.96 -25.23 -7.21
CA THR A 101 4.06 -26.53 -7.88
C THR A 101 4.95 -27.48 -7.08
N ILE A 102 6.11 -27.01 -6.60
CA ILE A 102 7.01 -27.79 -5.75
C ILE A 102 6.30 -28.24 -4.47
N ILE A 103 5.59 -27.34 -3.79
CA ILE A 103 4.86 -27.65 -2.55
C ILE A 103 3.79 -28.73 -2.81
N ARG A 104 3.03 -28.63 -3.90
CA ARG A 104 2.04 -29.68 -4.25
C ARG A 104 2.70 -31.03 -4.49
N THR A 105 3.77 -31.06 -5.30
CA THR A 105 4.48 -32.31 -5.59
C THR A 105 5.12 -32.91 -4.34
N GLN A 106 5.66 -32.09 -3.44
CA GLN A 106 6.17 -32.55 -2.15
C GLN A 106 5.05 -33.13 -1.27
N ALA A 107 3.89 -32.48 -1.19
CA ALA A 107 2.74 -32.98 -0.44
C ALA A 107 2.24 -34.33 -0.98
N GLU A 108 2.18 -34.49 -2.31
CA GLU A 108 1.84 -35.76 -2.96
C GLU A 108 2.86 -36.85 -2.65
N THR A 109 4.15 -36.52 -2.74
CA THR A 109 5.23 -37.48 -2.46
C THR A 109 5.22 -37.93 -0.99
N LEU A 110 5.00 -37.00 -0.05
CA LEU A 110 4.87 -37.32 1.37
C LEU A 110 3.68 -38.24 1.63
N LEU A 111 2.54 -37.99 0.97
CA LEU A 111 1.37 -38.86 1.08
C LEU A 111 1.65 -40.26 0.53
N GLN A 112 2.32 -40.36 -0.62
CA GLN A 112 2.72 -41.64 -1.20
C GLN A 112 3.69 -42.41 -0.29
N GLN A 113 4.67 -41.72 0.30
CA GLN A 113 5.58 -42.32 1.28
C GLN A 113 4.83 -42.84 2.50
N GLN A 114 3.87 -42.07 3.03
CA GLN A 114 3.05 -42.52 4.14
C GLN A 114 2.22 -43.77 3.80
N ASN A 115 1.60 -43.79 2.62
CA ASN A 115 0.85 -44.97 2.17
C ASN A 115 1.75 -46.19 1.98
N PHE A 116 2.93 -46.02 1.36
CA PHE A 116 3.89 -47.10 1.20
C PHE A 116 4.34 -47.66 2.56
N ILE A 117 4.67 -46.79 3.52
CA ILE A 117 5.04 -47.19 4.87
C ILE A 117 3.90 -47.97 5.52
N ASN A 118 2.67 -47.48 5.40
CA ASN A 118 1.50 -48.15 5.92
C ASN A 118 1.32 -49.53 5.28
N ASP A 119 1.46 -49.66 3.96
CA ASP A 119 1.21 -50.91 3.26
C ASP A 119 2.31 -51.96 3.49
N HIS A 120 3.57 -51.53 3.61
CA HIS A 120 4.72 -52.45 3.67
C HIS A 120 5.25 -52.71 5.08
N PHE A 121 5.01 -51.82 6.04
CA PHE A 121 5.58 -51.93 7.40
C PHE A 121 4.53 -52.05 8.52
N MET A 122 3.22 -51.93 8.22
CA MET A 122 2.14 -52.15 9.21
C MET A 122 1.75 -53.62 9.42
N GLU A 123 2.59 -54.59 9.06
CA GLU A 123 2.43 -55.95 9.61
C GLU A 123 3.07 -56.10 11.00
N LEU A 124 3.86 -55.12 11.48
CA LEU A 124 4.61 -55.30 12.73
C LEU A 124 4.01 -54.69 14.00
N HIS A 125 3.18 -53.64 13.94
CA HIS A 125 2.50 -53.12 15.14
C HIS A 125 1.13 -52.50 14.83
N GLN A 126 0.07 -53.00 15.47
CA GLN A 126 -1.32 -52.52 15.39
C GLN A 126 -1.53 -51.09 15.94
N LYS A 127 -0.89 -50.07 15.36
CA LYS A 127 -1.21 -48.65 15.65
C LYS A 127 -1.19 -47.84 14.37
N LYS A 128 -2.39 -47.59 13.81
CA LYS A 128 -2.58 -46.65 12.70
C LYS A 128 -2.10 -45.27 13.12
N ILE A 129 -1.04 -44.76 12.50
CA ILE A 129 -0.64 -43.36 12.66
C ILE A 129 -1.66 -42.52 11.87
N SER A 130 -2.45 -41.72 12.57
CA SER A 130 -3.44 -40.85 11.93
C SER A 130 -2.73 -39.70 11.22
N PRO A 131 -3.22 -39.25 10.04
CA PRO A 131 -2.72 -38.03 9.41
C PRO A 131 -2.84 -36.84 10.37
N PRO A 132 -1.96 -35.82 10.26
CA PRO A 132 -2.13 -34.57 10.99
C PRO A 132 -3.52 -34.01 10.68
N ARG A 133 -4.34 -33.77 11.70
CA ARG A 133 -5.64 -33.15 11.53
C ARG A 133 -5.44 -31.74 10.98
N VAL A 134 -6.08 -31.43 9.86
CA VAL A 134 -6.25 -30.06 9.38
C VAL A 134 -6.99 -29.29 10.49
N GLY A 135 -6.32 -28.31 11.10
CA GLY A 135 -6.95 -27.41 12.08
C GLY A 135 -6.60 -27.62 13.56
N VAL A 136 -5.48 -28.27 13.92
CA VAL A 136 -4.95 -28.10 15.29
C VAL A 136 -4.18 -26.78 15.38
N GLU A 137 -4.73 -25.86 16.16
CA GLU A 137 -4.04 -24.66 16.63
C GLU A 137 -2.76 -25.10 17.32
N TYR A 138 -1.61 -24.66 16.81
CA TYR A 138 -0.32 -24.98 17.41
C TYR A 138 -0.28 -24.38 18.80
N PRO A 139 0.15 -25.12 19.84
CA PRO A 139 0.32 -24.52 21.15
C PRO A 139 1.32 -23.39 21.01
N ASP A 140 0.92 -22.21 21.50
CA ASP A 140 1.77 -21.03 21.53
C ASP A 140 3.11 -21.43 22.15
N LYS A 141 4.21 -20.97 21.52
CA LYS A 141 5.57 -21.27 21.98
C LYS A 141 5.85 -20.52 23.29
N GLU A 142 5.20 -20.91 24.38
CA GLU A 142 5.70 -20.59 25.70
C GLU A 142 6.89 -21.49 25.98
N HIS A 143 8.03 -20.85 26.27
CA HIS A 143 9.31 -21.40 26.68
C HIS A 143 10.30 -21.74 25.57
N ILE A 144 10.81 -20.68 24.93
CA ILE A 144 12.26 -20.62 24.68
C ILE A 144 12.82 -19.77 25.83
N LYS A 145 13.30 -20.43 26.90
CA LYS A 145 14.27 -19.82 27.81
C LYS A 145 15.66 -20.14 27.26
N GLU A 146 16.52 -19.12 27.35
CA GLU A 146 17.90 -19.00 26.85
C GLU A 146 18.78 -20.24 26.97
#